data_AF-A0A143YM37-F1
#
_entry.id   AF-A0A143YM37-F1
#
_cell.length_a   1.000
_cell.length_b   1.000
_cell.length_c   1.000
_cell.angle_alpha   90.00
_cell.angle_beta   90.00
_cell.angle_gamma   90.00
#
_symmetry.space_group_name_H-M   'P 1'
#
loop_
_entity.id
_entity.type
_entity.pdbx_description
1 polymer ?
#
loop_
_entity_poly.entity_id
_entity_poly.type
_entity_poly.pdbx_seq_one_letter_code
_entity_poly.pdbx_strand_id
1 'polypeptide(L)'
;MYSKIKFLALLTVTSLALFACGTSTSNNSTTTSSEMASTSSVSSSSSMSSTSSEMATFTLEELSQYTGKNGEKAYVAVDGVVYDVTNVPAWKNGEHQNGLTAGKDLSKEILSSPHGKKVLENLPVVGKLVK
;
A
#
# COMPACT_ATOMS: atom_id res chain seq x y z
N MET A 1 21.80 14.66 26.23
CA MET A 1 21.52 16.10 26.13
C MET A 1 20.52 16.32 25.00
N TYR A 2 19.23 16.45 25.32
CA TYR A 2 18.17 16.66 24.32
C TYR A 2 18.12 18.14 23.95
N SER A 3 18.34 18.46 22.66
CA SER A 3 18.18 19.82 22.15
C SER A 3 16.80 20.00 21.54
N LYS A 4 16.14 21.08 21.94
CA LYS A 4 14.71 21.36 21.78
C LYS A 4 14.38 21.80 20.36
N ILE A 5 13.50 21.05 19.69
CA ILE A 5 12.93 21.41 18.39
C ILE A 5 11.94 22.55 18.60
N LYS A 6 12.16 23.69 17.92
CA LYS A 6 11.16 24.76 17.78
C LYS A 6 10.32 24.44 16.55
N PHE A 7 9.21 23.73 16.73
CA PHE A 7 8.13 23.66 15.74
C PHE A 7 7.41 25.02 15.76
N LEU A 8 7.74 25.91 14.83
CA LEU A 8 6.94 27.09 14.55
C LEU A 8 5.94 26.71 13.47
N ALA A 9 4.73 26.32 13.91
CA ALA A 9 3.59 26.17 13.04
C ALA A 9 3.17 27.56 12.53
N LEU A 10 3.32 27.82 11.23
CA LEU A 10 2.70 28.96 10.57
C LEU A 10 1.55 28.44 9.71
N LEU A 11 0.37 28.31 10.33
CA LEU A 11 -0.90 28.16 9.66
C LEU A 11 -1.36 29.54 9.20
N THR A 12 -1.53 29.76 7.89
CA THR A 12 -2.68 30.48 7.31
C THR A 12 -2.58 30.47 5.78
N VAL A 13 -3.33 29.60 5.11
CA VAL A 13 -3.91 29.93 3.80
C VAL A 13 -5.30 29.32 3.74
N THR A 14 -6.29 30.02 4.30
CA THR A 14 -7.71 29.78 4.02
C THR A 14 -8.10 30.68 2.85
N SER A 15 -7.93 30.18 1.63
CA SER A 15 -8.56 30.76 0.44
C SER A 15 -9.80 29.94 0.12
N LEU A 16 -10.95 30.44 0.57
CA LEU A 16 -12.28 29.94 0.23
C LEU A 16 -12.66 30.52 -1.14
N ALA A 17 -12.41 29.74 -2.19
CA ALA A 17 -12.97 30.03 -3.52
C ALA A 17 -14.13 29.08 -3.78
N LEU A 18 -15.33 29.68 -3.76
CA LEU A 18 -16.59 29.10 -4.24
C LEU A 18 -16.48 28.84 -5.74
N PHE A 19 -16.76 27.60 -6.20
CA PHE A 19 -17.19 27.40 -7.57
C PHE A 19 -18.34 26.42 -7.68
N ALA A 20 -19.22 26.78 -8.60
CA ALA A 20 -20.64 26.51 -8.61
C ALA A 20 -21.03 25.23 -9.35
N CYS A 21 -22.30 24.90 -9.17
CA CYS A 21 -23.11 23.83 -9.75
C CYS A 21 -22.84 23.50 -11.22
N GLY A 22 -22.89 22.20 -11.54
CA GLY A 22 -23.03 21.67 -12.89
C GLY A 22 -23.59 20.26 -12.86
N THR A 23 -24.92 20.13 -12.76
CA THR A 23 -25.65 18.88 -12.99
C THR A 23 -25.50 18.48 -14.45
N SER A 24 -24.94 17.30 -14.72
CA SER A 24 -25.12 16.62 -16.00
C SER A 24 -25.84 15.31 -15.75
N THR A 25 -27.16 15.39 -15.91
CA THR A 25 -28.03 14.27 -16.22
C THR A 25 -27.47 13.51 -17.42
N SER A 26 -27.21 12.21 -17.27
CA SER A 26 -27.23 11.29 -18.41
C SER A 26 -27.85 9.98 -17.96
N ASN A 27 -29.12 9.83 -18.30
CA ASN A 27 -29.86 8.61 -18.22
C ASN A 27 -29.37 7.67 -19.33
N ASN A 28 -29.02 6.42 -19.01
CA ASN A 28 -29.53 5.31 -19.81
C ASN A 28 -29.58 4.03 -18.99
N SER A 29 -30.80 3.65 -18.65
CA SER A 29 -31.16 2.31 -18.20
C SER A 29 -31.24 1.41 -19.43
N THR A 30 -30.60 0.25 -19.42
CA THR A 30 -31.00 -0.86 -20.28
C THR A 30 -31.09 -2.12 -19.45
N THR A 31 -32.34 -2.42 -19.11
CA THR A 31 -32.91 -3.68 -18.69
C THR A 31 -32.44 -4.83 -19.59
N THR A 32 -32.02 -5.96 -19.01
CA THR A 32 -32.45 -7.29 -19.45
C THR A 32 -32.28 -8.28 -18.30
N SER A 33 -33.42 -8.82 -17.89
CA SER A 33 -33.61 -9.83 -16.86
C SER A 33 -33.19 -11.22 -17.34
N SER A 34 -32.66 -12.04 -16.43
CA SER A 34 -32.99 -13.48 -16.36
C SER A 34 -32.72 -13.98 -14.94
N GLU A 35 -33.81 -14.35 -14.25
CA GLU A 35 -33.89 -15.36 -13.18
C GLU A 35 -33.16 -16.66 -13.56
N MET A 36 -32.96 -17.68 -12.72
CA MET A 36 -32.86 -17.89 -11.26
C MET A 36 -32.62 -19.41 -11.14
N ALA A 37 -31.94 -19.81 -10.05
CA ALA A 37 -31.96 -21.14 -9.42
C ALA A 37 -31.27 -22.32 -10.13
N SER A 38 -30.34 -22.96 -9.42
CA SER A 38 -30.68 -24.20 -8.72
C SER A 38 -29.59 -24.64 -7.72
N THR A 39 -30.10 -25.24 -6.66
CA THR A 39 -29.56 -25.54 -5.34
C THR A 39 -28.68 -26.81 -5.30
N SER A 40 -27.90 -26.91 -4.21
CA SER A 40 -27.52 -28.15 -3.48
C SER A 40 -26.48 -29.08 -4.16
N SER A 41 -25.57 -29.77 -3.45
CA SER A 41 -25.27 -29.89 -2.02
C SER A 41 -24.05 -30.80 -1.85
N VAL A 42 -23.19 -30.43 -0.89
CA VAL A 42 -22.38 -31.23 0.05
C VAL A 42 -21.37 -32.29 -0.44
N SER A 43 -20.17 -32.16 0.17
CA SER A 43 -19.30 -33.24 0.67
C SER A 43 -18.51 -34.03 -0.39
N SER A 44 -17.18 -34.14 -0.37
CA SER A 44 -16.22 -34.09 0.73
C SER A 44 -14.80 -33.96 0.19
N SER A 45 -13.89 -33.68 1.13
CA SER A 45 -12.47 -34.06 1.13
C SER A 45 -11.51 -32.89 0.95
N SER A 46 -11.18 -32.32 2.12
CA SER A 46 -9.85 -31.84 2.50
C SER A 46 -8.77 -32.02 1.44
N SER A 47 -8.29 -30.91 0.89
CA SER A 47 -6.95 -30.79 0.34
C SER A 47 -6.52 -29.35 0.55
N MET A 48 -5.38 -29.22 1.22
CA MET A 48 -4.63 -28.00 1.52
C MET A 48 -4.65 -27.06 0.29
N SER A 49 -5.58 -26.11 0.27
CA SER A 49 -5.63 -25.07 -0.76
C SER A 49 -4.59 -24.03 -0.40
N SER A 50 -3.34 -24.33 -0.72
CA SER A 50 -2.32 -23.33 -0.97
C SER A 50 -2.83 -22.43 -2.08
N THR A 51 -3.51 -21.35 -1.70
CA THR A 51 -3.75 -20.20 -2.56
C THR A 51 -2.38 -19.64 -2.89
N SER A 52 -1.80 -20.15 -3.97
CA SER A 52 -0.62 -19.60 -4.62
C SER A 52 -1.01 -18.21 -5.12
N SER A 53 -0.94 -17.20 -4.24
CA SER A 53 -0.95 -15.82 -4.67
C SER A 53 0.20 -15.68 -5.65
N GLU A 54 -0.14 -15.41 -6.90
CA GLU A 54 0.82 -15.07 -7.93
C GLU A 54 1.61 -13.86 -7.42
N MET A 55 2.88 -14.10 -7.07
CA MET A 55 3.76 -13.06 -6.55
C MET A 55 4.12 -12.11 -7.69
N ALA A 56 3.76 -10.83 -7.55
CA ALA A 56 4.05 -9.85 -8.58
C ALA A 56 5.56 -9.63 -8.77
N THR A 57 5.96 -9.23 -9.96
CA THR A 57 7.31 -8.74 -10.24
C THR A 57 7.27 -7.24 -10.39
N PHE A 58 8.25 -6.56 -9.79
CA PHE A 58 8.37 -5.11 -9.82
C PHE A 58 9.74 -4.73 -10.37
N THR A 59 9.79 -3.80 -11.30
CA THR A 59 10.97 -2.99 -11.57
C THR A 59 11.14 -1.92 -10.48
N LEU A 60 12.28 -1.23 -10.47
CA LEU A 60 12.47 -0.07 -9.58
C LEU A 60 11.48 1.06 -9.88
N GLU A 61 11.15 1.28 -11.15
CA GLU A 61 10.19 2.31 -11.56
C GLU A 61 8.77 1.97 -11.07
N GLU A 62 8.34 0.73 -11.25
CA GLU A 62 7.02 0.29 -10.76
C GLU A 62 6.96 0.35 -9.24
N LEU A 63 8.01 -0.12 -8.54
CA LEU A 63 8.08 -0.03 -7.08
C LEU A 63 7.96 1.42 -6.61
N SER A 64 8.54 2.39 -7.33
CA SER A 64 8.52 3.81 -6.96
C SER A 64 7.14 4.44 -6.88
N GLN A 65 6.12 3.81 -7.46
CA GLN A 65 4.74 4.29 -7.39
C GLN A 65 4.04 3.93 -6.07
N TYR A 66 4.53 2.92 -5.35
CA TYR A 66 3.95 2.45 -4.10
C TYR A 66 4.48 3.22 -2.89
N THR A 67 4.20 4.52 -2.89
CA THR A 67 4.79 5.50 -1.96
C THR A 67 4.10 5.57 -0.62
N GLY A 68 2.90 5.02 -0.44
CA GLY A 68 2.12 5.16 0.78
C GLY A 68 1.50 6.55 1.02
N LYS A 69 1.66 7.48 0.07
CA LYS A 69 1.09 8.81 0.15
C LYS A 69 -0.41 8.77 -0.06
N ASN A 70 -1.12 9.71 0.56
CA ASN A 70 -2.58 9.88 0.40
C ASN A 70 -3.40 8.63 0.76
N GLY A 71 -2.85 7.76 1.62
CA GLY A 71 -3.51 6.51 2.01
C GLY A 71 -3.41 5.39 0.97
N GLU A 72 -2.60 5.57 -0.08
CA GLU A 72 -2.29 4.52 -1.04
C GLU A 72 -1.35 3.46 -0.46
N LYS A 73 -1.09 2.42 -1.25
CA LYS A 73 -0.20 1.32 -0.90
C LYS A 73 1.24 1.79 -0.72
N ALA A 74 1.91 1.27 0.29
CA ALA A 74 3.30 1.57 0.63
C ALA A 74 4.13 0.29 0.59
N TYR A 75 5.04 0.17 -0.38
CA TYR A 75 5.89 -1.02 -0.54
C TYR A 75 7.36 -0.69 -0.40
N VAL A 76 8.16 -1.64 0.08
CA VAL A 76 9.63 -1.54 0.12
C VAL A 76 10.24 -2.84 -0.36
N ALA A 77 11.39 -2.77 -1.03
CA ALA A 77 12.16 -3.94 -1.39
C ALA A 77 13.34 -4.12 -0.41
N VAL A 78 13.61 -5.37 -0.01
CA VAL A 78 14.82 -5.77 0.70
C VAL A 78 15.30 -7.10 0.13
N ASP A 79 16.56 -7.15 -0.30
CA ASP A 79 17.22 -8.29 -0.93
C ASP A 79 16.42 -8.92 -2.07
N GLY A 80 15.76 -8.07 -2.87
CA GLY A 80 14.96 -8.52 -4.01
C GLY A 80 13.54 -8.99 -3.66
N VAL A 81 13.12 -8.93 -2.40
CA VAL A 81 11.75 -9.25 -1.96
C VAL A 81 10.99 -7.96 -1.68
N VAL A 82 9.75 -7.85 -2.18
CA VAL A 82 8.89 -6.67 -1.97
C VAL A 82 7.89 -6.96 -0.85
N TYR A 83 7.89 -6.09 0.16
CA TYR A 83 7.05 -6.19 1.35
C TYR A 83 6.01 -5.06 1.38
N ASP A 84 4.81 -5.39 1.83
CA ASP A 84 3.76 -4.42 2.12
C ASP A 84 3.93 -3.81 3.51
N VAL A 85 4.16 -2.50 3.57
CA VAL A 85 4.28 -1.73 4.81
C VAL A 85 3.09 -0.78 5.04
N THR A 86 2.05 -0.84 4.21
CA THR A 86 0.90 0.09 4.20
C THR A 86 0.26 0.23 5.58
N ASN A 87 0.08 -0.89 6.29
CA ASN A 87 -0.59 -0.92 7.59
C ASN A 87 0.37 -0.91 8.78
N VAL A 88 1.65 -0.62 8.56
CA VAL A 88 2.65 -0.56 9.62
C VAL A 88 2.69 0.87 10.17
N PRO A 89 2.37 1.11 11.46
CA PRO A 89 2.30 2.47 12.01
C PRO A 89 3.58 3.28 11.86
N ALA A 90 4.74 2.61 11.87
CA ALA A 90 6.04 3.23 11.69
C ALA A 90 6.31 3.74 10.25
N TRP A 91 5.44 3.39 9.29
CA TRP A 91 5.49 3.76 7.88
C TRP A 91 4.32 4.70 7.49
N LYS A 92 3.74 5.40 8.46
CA LYS A 92 2.58 6.29 8.23
C LYS A 92 2.89 7.29 7.10
N ASN A 93 1.97 7.40 6.14
CA ASN A 93 2.13 8.24 4.95
C ASN A 93 3.40 7.92 4.14
N GLY A 94 3.84 6.66 4.18
CA GLY A 94 5.02 6.19 3.45
C GLY A 94 6.35 6.68 4.00
N GLU A 95 6.37 7.31 5.17
CA GLU A 95 7.57 7.85 5.79
C GLU A 95 8.00 6.99 6.95
N HIS A 96 9.31 6.78 7.06
CA HIS A 96 9.95 6.14 8.18
C HIS A 96 11.08 7.03 8.73
N GLN A 97 11.71 6.58 9.82
CA GLN A 97 12.79 7.32 10.47
C GLN A 97 13.95 7.61 9.50
N ASN A 98 14.73 8.65 9.81
CA ASN A 98 15.91 9.05 9.04
C ASN A 98 15.63 9.43 7.57
N GLY A 99 14.38 9.82 7.24
CA GLY A 99 14.01 10.23 5.89
C GLY A 99 13.84 9.07 4.92
N LEU A 100 13.75 7.83 5.41
CA LEU A 100 13.42 6.67 4.59
C LEU A 100 11.97 6.77 4.12
N THR A 101 11.74 6.45 2.85
CA THR A 101 10.40 6.46 2.26
C THR A 101 10.09 5.15 1.57
N ALA A 102 8.81 4.80 1.51
CA ALA A 102 8.33 3.69 0.69
C ALA A 102 8.57 3.97 -0.82
N GLY A 103 8.37 2.94 -1.63
CA GLY A 103 8.64 2.91 -3.06
C GLY A 103 10.11 2.73 -3.41
N LYS A 104 10.92 2.14 -2.53
CA LYS A 104 12.38 2.03 -2.70
C LYS A 104 12.92 0.65 -2.34
N ASP A 105 14.05 0.32 -2.93
CA ASP A 105 14.92 -0.75 -2.44
C ASP A 105 15.74 -0.22 -1.25
N LEU A 106 15.48 -0.77 -0.07
CA LEU A 106 16.09 -0.39 1.20
C LEU A 106 17.05 -1.48 1.74
N SER A 107 17.58 -2.31 0.84
CA SER A 107 18.48 -3.42 1.20
C SER A 107 19.75 -2.97 1.93
N LYS A 108 20.23 -1.74 1.69
CA LYS A 108 21.44 -1.22 2.35
C LYS A 108 21.09 -0.61 3.71
N GLU A 109 19.97 0.09 3.77
CA GLU A 109 19.48 0.86 4.90
C GLU A 109 19.06 -0.05 6.05
N ILE A 110 18.48 -1.22 5.73
CA ILE A 110 18.08 -2.21 6.74
C ILE A 110 19.27 -2.76 7.55
N LEU A 111 20.50 -2.70 7.01
CA LEU A 111 21.71 -3.16 7.70
C LEU A 111 22.11 -2.23 8.86
N SER A 112 21.73 -0.96 8.77
CA SER A 112 21.96 0.06 9.80
C SER A 112 20.77 0.21 10.75
N SER A 113 19.72 -0.58 10.57
CA SER A 113 18.51 -0.53 11.41
C SER A 113 18.78 -1.13 12.79
N PRO A 114 18.38 -0.48 13.90
CA PRO A 114 18.48 -1.05 15.24
C PRO A 114 17.62 -2.31 15.43
N HIS A 115 16.68 -2.58 14.52
CA HIS A 115 15.81 -3.76 14.55
C HIS A 115 16.17 -4.82 13.48
N GLY A 116 17.01 -4.46 12.50
CA GLY A 116 17.47 -5.35 11.43
C GLY A 116 16.35 -6.00 10.61
N LYS A 117 16.66 -7.13 9.96
CA LYS A 117 15.73 -7.86 9.06
C LYS A 117 14.60 -8.59 9.77
N LYS A 118 14.65 -8.77 11.10
CA LYS A 118 13.62 -9.47 11.89
C LYS A 118 12.23 -8.84 11.74
N VAL A 119 12.18 -7.53 11.50
CA VAL A 119 10.90 -6.83 11.29
C VAL A 119 10.18 -7.27 10.01
N LEU A 120 10.92 -7.78 9.01
CA LEU A 120 10.37 -8.20 7.72
C LEU A 120 9.62 -9.54 7.81
N GLU A 121 9.94 -10.38 8.79
CA GLU A 121 9.33 -11.70 8.99
C GLU A 121 7.81 -11.63 9.25
N ASN A 122 7.33 -10.48 9.72
CA ASN A 122 5.91 -10.25 10.04
C ASN A 122 5.18 -9.44 8.96
N LEU A 123 5.84 -9.10 7.85
CA LEU A 123 5.26 -8.30 6.78
C LEU A 123 4.73 -9.19 5.64
N PRO A 124 3.60 -8.82 5.02
CA PRO A 124 3.15 -9.50 3.81
C PRO A 124 4.18 -9.35 2.69
N VAL A 125 4.56 -10.47 2.08
CA VAL A 125 5.34 -10.47 0.84
C VAL A 125 4.37 -10.34 -0.32
N VAL A 126 4.59 -9.33 -1.16
CA VAL A 126 3.70 -9.02 -2.30
C VAL A 126 4.37 -9.25 -3.65
N GLY A 127 5.67 -9.52 -3.65
CA GLY A 127 6.38 -9.80 -4.89
C GLY A 127 7.88 -9.82 -4.79
N LYS A 128 8.52 -9.70 -5.95
CA LYS A 128 9.97 -9.66 -6.12
C LYS A 128 10.39 -8.45 -6.93
N LEU A 129 11.53 -7.87 -6.58
CA LEU A 129 12.16 -6.81 -7.35
C LEU A 129 13.06 -7.43 -8.42
N VAL A 130 12.78 -7.12 -9.68
CA VAL A 130 13.61 -7.44 -10.85
C VAL A 130 14.45 -6.21 -11.22
N LYS A 131 15.74 -6.42 -11.45
CA LYS A 131 16.74 -5.39 -11.80
C LYS A 131 17.31 -5.68 -13.16
#